data_AF-A0A0Q8R008-F1
#
_entry.id   AF-A0A0Q8R008-F1
#
_cell.length_a   1.000
_cell.length_b   1.000
_cell.length_c   1.000
_cell.angle_alpha   90.00
_cell.angle_beta   90.00
_cell.angle_gamma   90.00
#
_symmetry.space_group_name_H-M   'P 1'
#
loop_
_entity.id
_entity.type
_entity.pdbx_description
1 polymer ?
#
loop_
_entity_poly.entity_id
_entity_poly.type
_entity_poly.pdbx_seq_one_letter_code
_entity_poly.pdbx_strand_id
1 'polypeptide(L)'
;MNELERINTIFEWLGNGGRVKMVRELKTNAGQVFAAGEELRLVRLEPSLVDHSFIAVFESEANTAKIIRIRETSFDRLEPI
;
A
#
# COMPACT_ATOMS: atom_id res chain seq x y z
N MET A 1 15.69 14.92 -3.37
CA MET A 1 15.55 13.75 -2.49
C MET A 1 16.02 12.54 -3.27
N ASN A 2 17.06 11.86 -2.78
CA ASN A 2 17.55 10.65 -3.43
C ASN A 2 16.68 9.44 -3.06
N GLU A 3 16.87 8.31 -3.74
CA GLU A 3 16.06 7.10 -3.57
C GLU A 3 16.14 6.54 -2.13
N LEU A 4 17.32 6.64 -1.51
CA LEU A 4 17.55 6.22 -0.13
C LEU A 4 16.75 7.08 0.88
N GLU A 5 16.68 8.39 0.67
CA GLU A 5 15.90 9.32 1.50
C GLU A 5 14.39 9.08 1.37
N ARG A 6 13.89 8.77 0.16
CA ARG A 6 12.48 8.37 -0.06
C ARG A 6 12.15 7.09 0.72
N ILE A 7 13.01 6.09 0.60
CA ILE A 7 12.87 4.81 1.29
C ILE A 7 12.85 5.06 2.82
N ASN A 8 13.79 5.82 3.36
CA ASN A 8 13.83 6.12 4.80
C ASN A 8 12.58 6.85 5.29
N THR A 9 12.07 7.82 4.54
CA THR A 9 10.84 8.56 4.91
C THR A 9 9.62 7.64 4.94
N ILE A 10 9.51 6.74 3.94
CA ILE A 10 8.45 5.74 3.90
C ILE A 10 8.60 4.79 5.10
N PHE A 11 9.79 4.26 5.36
CA PHE A 11 10.02 3.37 6.51
C PHE A 11 9.73 4.05 7.86
N GLU A 12 10.11 5.32 8.04
CA GLU A 12 9.76 6.09 9.23
C GLU A 12 8.25 6.30 9.37
N TRP A 13 7.56 6.63 8.28
CA TRP A 13 6.10 6.79 8.28
C TRP A 13 5.39 5.46 8.61
N LEU A 14 5.86 4.36 8.03
CA LEU A 14 5.33 3.02 8.26
C LEU A 14 5.61 2.52 9.69
N GLY A 15 6.82 2.77 10.21
CA GLY A 15 7.23 2.42 11.57
C GLY A 15 6.44 3.16 12.67
N ASN A 16 5.85 4.30 12.34
CA ASN A 16 4.98 5.07 13.24
C ASN A 16 3.49 4.72 13.10
N GLY A 17 3.15 3.60 12.46
CA GLY A 17 1.77 3.14 12.32
C GLY A 17 1.04 3.82 11.15
N GLY A 18 1.66 3.81 9.97
CA GLY A 18 1.10 4.38 8.74
C GLY A 18 -0.35 3.93 8.51
N ARG A 19 -1.27 4.90 8.56
CA ARG A 19 -2.70 4.70 8.28
C ARG A 19 -3.05 5.35 6.96
N VAL A 20 -3.86 4.66 6.17
CA VAL A 20 -4.42 5.17 4.92
C VAL A 20 -5.93 5.08 4.96
N LYS A 21 -6.59 5.94 4.20
CA LYS A 21 -8.02 5.90 4.00
C LYS A 21 -8.31 5.61 2.54
N MET A 22 -9.19 4.65 2.29
CA MET A 22 -9.65 4.33 0.95
C MET A 22 -10.39 5.52 0.35
N VAL A 23 -9.94 6.02 -0.80
CA VAL A 23 -10.61 7.14 -1.50
C VAL A 23 -11.79 6.65 -2.34
N ARG A 24 -11.74 5.39 -2.79
CA ARG A 24 -12.77 4.74 -3.59
C ARG A 24 -12.90 3.28 -3.18
N GLU A 25 -14.03 2.67 -3.53
CA GLU A 25 -14.21 1.23 -3.36
C GLU A 25 -13.18 0.46 -4.21
N LEU A 26 -12.66 -0.62 -3.64
CA LEU A 26 -11.82 -1.58 -4.33
C LEU A 26 -12.34 -2.99 -4.09
N LYS A 27 -12.51 -3.76 -5.17
CA LYS A 27 -12.79 -5.19 -5.11
C LYS A 27 -11.55 -5.96 -5.53
N THR A 28 -11.11 -6.87 -4.67
CA THR A 28 -9.99 -7.78 -4.98
C THR A 28 -10.48 -8.97 -5.79
N ASN A 29 -9.56 -9.64 -6.49
CA ASN A 29 -9.86 -10.87 -7.23
C ASN A 29 -10.36 -12.02 -6.33
N ALA A 30 -10.07 -11.98 -5.03
CA ALA A 30 -10.55 -12.94 -4.03
C ALA A 30 -11.96 -12.60 -3.49
N GLY A 31 -12.63 -11.58 -4.03
CA GLY A 31 -13.98 -11.17 -3.63
C GLY A 31 -14.03 -10.27 -2.38
N GLN A 32 -12.88 -9.89 -1.80
CA GLN A 32 -12.86 -8.93 -0.70
C GLN A 32 -13.16 -7.52 -1.22
N VAL A 33 -14.04 -6.81 -0.52
CA VAL A 33 -14.43 -5.43 -0.83
C VAL A 33 -13.92 -4.50 0.25
N PHE A 34 -13.17 -3.47 -0.16
CA PHE A 34 -12.74 -2.35 0.66
C PHE A 34 -13.58 -1.13 0.27
N ALA A 35 -14.37 -0.61 1.19
CA ALA A 35 -15.30 0.48 0.93
C ALA A 35 -14.56 1.82 0.81
N ALA A 36 -15.16 2.78 0.09
CA ALA A 36 -14.71 4.16 0.15
C ALA A 36 -14.83 4.67 1.59
N GLY A 37 -13.78 5.33 2.08
CA GLY A 37 -13.66 5.81 3.44
C GLY A 37 -13.18 4.77 4.47
N GLU A 38 -12.98 3.51 4.08
CA GLU A 38 -12.43 2.48 4.97
C GLU A 38 -10.99 2.82 5.36
N GLU A 39 -10.68 2.75 6.66
CA GLU A 39 -9.35 3.02 7.20
C GLU A 39 -8.54 1.73 7.25
N LEU A 40 -7.32 1.79 6.73
CA LEU A 40 -6.39 0.68 6.71
C LEU A 40 -5.11 1.05 7.44
N ARG A 41 -4.58 0.09 8.17
CA ARG A 41 -3.30 0.19 8.84
C ARG A 41 -2.27 -0.62 8.07
N LEU A 42 -1.09 -0.07 7.83
CA LEU A 42 0.01 -0.86 7.33
C LEU A 42 0.47 -1.84 8.42
N VAL A 43 0.50 -3.12 8.07
CA VAL A 43 1.00 -4.19 8.96
C VAL A 43 2.39 -4.68 8.56
N ARG A 44 2.77 -4.53 7.28
CA ARG A 44 4.08 -4.98 6.80
C ARG A 44 4.51 -4.25 5.53
N LEU A 45 5.82 -4.03 5.38
CA LEU A 45 6.47 -3.67 4.12
C LEU A 45 7.51 -4.75 3.80
N GLU A 46 7.37 -5.39 2.65
CA GLU A 46 8.25 -6.49 2.20
C GLU A 46 9.03 -6.03 0.97
N PRO A 47 10.36 -6.22 0.91
CA PRO A 47 11.09 -6.04 -0.34
C PRO A 47 10.65 -7.11 -1.35
N SER A 48 10.46 -6.71 -2.60
CA SER A 48 10.21 -7.65 -3.68
C SER A 48 11.50 -8.41 -4.01
N LEU A 49 11.37 -9.71 -4.32
CA LEU A 49 12.48 -10.56 -4.72
C LEU A 49 12.71 -10.57 -6.24
N VAL A 50 11.78 -9.97 -7.00
CA VAL A 50 11.75 -10.01 -8.47
C VAL A 50 12.26 -8.71 -9.08
N ASP A 51 12.06 -7.60 -8.38
CA ASP A 51 12.44 -6.26 -8.77
C ASP A 51 12.89 -5.47 -7.53
N HIS A 52 13.54 -4.32 -7.73
CA HIS A 52 13.93 -3.41 -6.64
C HIS A 52 12.72 -2.67 -6.02
N SER A 53 11.50 -3.21 -6.11
CA SER A 53 10.28 -2.61 -5.57
C SER A 53 9.98 -3.09 -4.16
N PHE A 54 8.97 -2.47 -3.53
CA PHE A 54 8.41 -2.88 -2.25
C PHE A 54 6.93 -3.27 -2.38
N ILE A 55 6.51 -4.17 -1.51
CA ILE A 55 5.12 -4.61 -1.35
C ILE A 55 4.63 -4.15 0.01
N ALA A 56 3.65 -3.24 0.00
CA ALA A 56 2.97 -2.77 1.20
C ALA A 56 1.76 -3.66 1.49
N VAL A 57 1.66 -4.15 2.72
CA VAL A 57 0.54 -4.98 3.19
C VAL A 57 -0.27 -4.15 4.19
N PHE A 58 -1.52 -3.91 3.84
CA PHE A 58 -2.47 -3.19 4.68
C PHE A 58 -3.58 -4.12 5.17
N GLU A 59 -4.05 -3.83 6.37
CA GLU A 59 -5.17 -4.50 7.03
C GLU A 59 -6.26 -3.46 7.30
N SER A 60 -7.53 -3.81 7.09
CA SER A 60 -8.63 -2.93 7.49
C SER A 60 -8.73 -2.84 9.01
N GLU A 61 -8.80 -1.62 9.53
CA GLU A 61 -9.01 -1.42 10.97
C GLU A 61 -10.40 -1.87 11.42
N ALA A 62 -11.39 -1.87 10.52
CA ALA A 62 -12.75 -2.35 10.81
C ALA A 62 -12.90 -3.88 10.72
N ASN A 63 -12.03 -4.56 9.97
CA ASN A 63 -12.04 -6.01 9.83
C ASN A 63 -10.65 -6.55 9.48
N THR A 64 -9.97 -7.14 10.47
CA THR A 64 -8.60 -7.65 10.35
C THR A 64 -8.45 -8.83 9.37
N ALA A 65 -9.55 -9.48 8.97
CA ALA A 65 -9.51 -10.50 7.93
C ALA A 65 -9.39 -9.90 6.52
N LYS A 66 -9.64 -8.60 6.34
CA LYS A 66 -9.46 -7.90 5.07
C LYS A 66 -8.03 -7.39 4.94
N ILE A 67 -7.28 -8.02 4.06
CA ILE A 67 -5.87 -7.71 3.80
C ILE A 67 -5.70 -7.36 2.34
N ILE A 68 -4.99 -6.27 2.06
CA ILE A 68 -4.61 -5.89 0.70
C ILE A 68 -3.09 -5.79 0.59
N ARG A 69 -2.56 -6.35 -0.49
CA ARG A 69 -1.15 -6.25 -0.85
C ARG A 69 -1.04 -5.33 -2.07
N ILE A 70 -0.33 -4.22 -1.91
CA ILE A 70 -0.10 -3.25 -2.97
C ILE A 70 1.38 -3.32 -3.30
N ARG A 71 1.70 -3.72 -4.55
CA ARG A 71 3.06 -3.63 -5.09
C ARG A 71 3.20 -2.28 -5.78
N GLU A 72 4.29 -1.58 -5.51
CA GLU A 72 4.72 -0.49 -6.39
C GLU A 72 5.33 -1.12 -7.65
N THR A 73 4.49 -1.64 -8.55
CA THR A 73 4.89 -1.69 -9.97
C THR A 73 4.89 -0.25 -10.40
N SER A 74 6.07 0.27 -10.70
CA SER A 74 6.33 1.50 -11.46
C SER A 74 5.06 2.20 -11.93
N PHE A 75 4.91 3.48 -11.57
CA PHE A 75 4.12 4.45 -12.33
C PHE A 75 4.70 4.50 -13.77
N ASP A 76 4.53 3.45 -14.55
CA ASP A 76 4.86 3.42 -15.95
C ASP A 76 3.90 4.37 -16.62
N ARG A 77 4.42 5.56 -16.94
CA ARG A 77 3.86 6.61 -17.80
C ARG A 77 2.32 6.62 -17.84
N LEU A 78 1.74 7.59 -17.13
CA LEU A 78 0.59 8.28 -17.73
C LEU A 78 1.13 8.95 -19.00
N GLU A 79 0.94 8.32 -20.16
CA GLU A 79 1.11 9.04 -21.42
C GLU A 79 0.16 10.25 -21.41
N PRO A 80 0.62 11.45 -21.81
CA PRO A 80 -0.26 12.60 -21.89
C PRO A 80 -1.33 12.33 -22.95
N ILE A 81 -2.55 12.74 -22.60
CA ILE A 81 -3.78 12.72 -23.41
C ILE A 81 -3.56 13.42 -24.76
#